data_AF-A0A6N1CLR6-F1
#
_entry.id   AF-A0A6N1CLR6-F1
#
_cell.length_a   1.000
_cell.length_b   1.000
_cell.length_c   1.000
_cell.angle_alpha   90.00
_cell.angle_beta   90.00
_cell.angle_gamma   90.00
#
_symmetry.space_group_name_H-M   'P 1'
#
loop_
_entity.id
_entity.type
_entity.pdbx_description
1 polymer ?
#
loop_
_entity_poly.entity_id
_entity_poly.type
_entity_poly.pdbx_seq_one_letter_code
_entity_poly.pdbx_strand_id
1 'polypeptide(L)'
;MAVTTQGIKLDEDTQARLKSAAARLDRTSHWFMKKAILNFIEKIEAGAGIEELVATELLEKDARRHSIARRLCKDCSIDDLN
;
A
#
# COMPACT_ATOMS: atom_id res chain seq x y z
N MET A 1 -23.75 6.38 -10.26
CA MET A 1 -22.28 6.40 -10.11
C MET A 1 -21.74 5.15 -10.80
N ALA A 2 -20.86 5.29 -11.79
CA ALA A 2 -20.22 4.13 -12.40
C ALA A 2 -19.33 3.44 -11.34
N VAL A 3 -19.57 2.15 -11.07
CA VAL A 3 -18.76 1.36 -10.14
C VAL A 3 -17.87 0.46 -10.97
N THR A 4 -16.56 0.67 -10.89
CA THR A 4 -15.57 -0.20 -11.53
C THR A 4 -15.12 -1.25 -10.52
N THR A 5 -15.30 -2.52 -10.83
CA THR A 5 -14.80 -3.63 -10.00
C THR A 5 -13.34 -3.90 -10.34
N GLN A 6 -12.45 -3.77 -9.35
CA GLN A 6 -11.05 -4.13 -9.49
C GLN A 6 -10.71 -5.29 -8.54
N GLY A 7 -10.11 -6.34 -9.08
CA GLY A 7 -9.66 -7.50 -8.30
C GLY A 7 -8.25 -7.33 -7.77
N ILE A 8 -8.02 -7.73 -6.51
CA ILE A 8 -6.70 -7.76 -5.87
C ILE A 8 -6.34 -9.24 -5.66
N LYS A 9 -5.15 -9.64 -6.11
CA LYS A 9 -4.63 -10.99 -5.86
C LYS A 9 -3.98 -11.02 -4.49
N LEU A 10 -4.47 -11.89 -3.62
CA LEU A 10 -3.95 -12.09 -2.27
C LEU A 10 -3.55 -13.56 -2.11
N ASP A 11 -2.51 -13.79 -1.32
CA ASP A 11 -2.20 -15.12 -0.81
C ASP A 11 -3.27 -15.59 0.20
N GLU A 12 -3.41 -16.90 0.37
CA GLU A 12 -4.39 -17.51 1.27
C GLU A 12 -4.20 -17.05 2.72
N ASP A 13 -2.95 -16.94 3.19
CA ASP A 13 -2.64 -16.44 4.54
C ASP A 13 -3.12 -14.99 4.71
N THR A 14 -2.84 -14.15 3.72
CA THR A 14 -3.23 -12.73 3.75
C THR A 14 -4.75 -12.58 3.71
N GLN A 15 -5.43 -13.41 2.92
CA GLN A 15 -6.89 -13.43 2.86
C GLN A 15 -7.50 -13.85 4.20
N ALA A 16 -6.95 -14.87 4.86
CA ALA A 16 -7.41 -15.33 6.18
C ALA A 16 -7.23 -14.23 7.24
N ARG A 17 -6.06 -13.57 7.26
CA ARG A 17 -5.78 -12.42 8.14
C ARG A 17 -6.75 -11.26 7.91
N LEU A 18 -7.03 -10.92 6.66
CA LEU A 18 -8.00 -9.89 6.29
C LEU A 18 -9.41 -10.22 6.81
N LYS A 19 -9.85 -11.47 6.64
CA LYS A 19 -11.16 -11.94 7.10
C LYS A 19 -11.26 -11.87 8.62
N SER A 20 -10.22 -12.30 9.33
CA SER A 20 -10.16 -12.23 10.79
C SER A 20 -10.20 -10.78 11.29
N ALA A 21 -9.41 -9.88 10.70
CA ALA A 21 -9.40 -8.46 11.05
C ALA A 21 -10.77 -7.79 10.84
N ALA A 22 -11.44 -8.09 9.72
CA ALA A 22 -12.77 -7.57 9.44
C ALA A 22 -13.83 -8.12 10.42
N ALA A 23 -13.75 -9.41 10.77
CA ALA A 23 -14.65 -10.06 11.72
C ALA A 23 -14.54 -9.46 13.13
N ARG A 24 -13.33 -9.07 13.56
CA ARG A 24 -13.13 -8.36 14.84
C ARG A 24 -13.84 -7.01 14.94
N LEU A 25 -14.22 -6.43 13.80
CA LEU A 25 -14.93 -5.16 13.72
C LEU A 25 -16.41 -5.36 13.37
N ASP A 26 -16.91 -6.60 13.34
CA ASP A 26 -18.26 -6.96 12.87
C ASP A 26 -18.56 -6.45 11.46
N ARG A 27 -17.57 -6.54 10.55
CA ARG A 27 -17.70 -6.08 9.16
C ARG A 27 -17.20 -7.12 8.16
N THR A 28 -17.58 -6.94 6.89
CA THR A 28 -17.16 -7.80 5.79
C THR A 28 -15.76 -7.43 5.30
N SER A 29 -15.01 -8.39 4.76
CA SER A 29 -13.69 -8.13 4.16
C SER A 29 -13.75 -7.07 3.05
N HIS A 30 -14.85 -7.01 2.29
CA HIS A 30 -15.05 -5.99 1.27
C HIS A 30 -15.19 -4.57 1.87
N TRP A 31 -16.01 -4.41 2.93
CA TRP A 31 -16.15 -3.13 3.62
C TRP A 31 -14.82 -2.68 4.25
N PHE A 32 -14.12 -3.62 4.90
CA PHE A 32 -12.82 -3.37 5.52
C PHE A 32 -11.80 -2.88 4.50
N MET A 33 -11.67 -3.57 3.36
CA MET A 33 -10.75 -3.20 2.30
C MET A 33 -11.08 -1.81 1.74
N LYS A 34 -12.36 -1.53 1.48
CA LYS A 34 -12.80 -0.22 1.00
C LYS A 34 -12.45 0.89 2.00
N LYS A 35 -12.67 0.66 3.30
CA LYS A 35 -12.37 1.64 4.34
C LYS A 35 -10.88 1.86 4.55
N ALA A 36 -10.08 0.79 4.48
CA ALA A 36 -8.63 0.89 4.49
C ALA A 36 -8.14 1.78 3.34
N ILE A 37 -8.56 1.50 2.10
CA ILE A 37 -8.15 2.29 0.92
C ILE A 37 -8.50 3.77 1.09
N LEU A 38 -9.73 4.09 1.51
CA LEU A 38 -10.14 5.48 1.71
C LEU A 38 -9.28 6.18 2.78
N ASN A 39 -9.00 5.50 3.90
CA ASN A 39 -8.15 6.07 4.93
C ASN A 39 -6.70 6.28 4.47
N PHE A 40 -6.16 5.38 3.64
CA PHE A 40 -4.84 5.56 3.04
C PHE A 40 -4.80 6.78 2.11
N ILE A 41 -5.84 6.97 1.28
CA ILE A 41 -5.95 8.15 0.40
C ILE A 41 -6.00 9.44 1.24
N GLU A 42 -6.86 9.49 2.26
CA GLU A 42 -6.99 10.67 3.13
C GLU A 42 -5.65 11.07 3.78
N LYS A 43 -4.86 10.09 4.23
CA LYS A 43 -3.53 10.36 4.80
C LYS A 43 -2.55 10.91 3.77
N ILE A 44 -2.55 10.37 2.55
CA ILE A 44 -1.71 10.86 1.46
C ILE A 44 -2.13 12.29 1.07
N GLU A 45 -3.42 12.57 0.99
CA GLU A 45 -3.95 13.91 0.71
C GLU A 45 -3.62 14.92 1.82
N ALA A 46 -3.49 14.45 3.06
CA ALA A 46 -3.00 15.26 4.19
C ALA A 46 -1.47 15.48 4.18
N GLY A 47 -0.74 14.89 3.23
CA GLY A 47 0.70 15.06 3.07
C GLY A 47 1.58 13.98 3.70
N ALA A 48 1.01 12.87 4.15
CA ALA A 48 1.79 11.75 4.70
C ALA A 48 2.66 11.10 3.60
N GLY A 49 3.94 10.90 3.92
CA GLY A 49 4.87 10.13 3.07
C GLY A 49 4.58 8.63 3.13
N ILE A 50 5.17 7.86 2.21
CA ILE A 50 4.97 6.39 2.23
C ILE A 50 5.63 5.74 3.44
N GLU A 51 6.68 6.37 3.96
CA GLU A 51 7.46 5.99 5.13
C GLU A 51 6.62 6.06 6.42
N GLU A 52 5.61 6.91 6.44
CA GLU A 52 4.67 7.05 7.57
C GLU A 52 3.51 6.05 7.48
N LEU A 53 3.23 5.55 6.27
CA LEU A 53 2.11 4.66 5.98
C LEU A 53 2.49 3.18 6.02
N VAL A 54 3.73 2.86 5.66
CA VAL A 54 4.28 1.52 5.60
C VAL A 54 5.60 1.52 6.34
N ALA A 55 5.77 0.58 7.27
CA ALA A 55 7.04 0.39 7.96
C ALA A 55 8.17 0.24 6.94
N THR A 56 9.26 1.00 7.11
CA THR A 56 10.41 1.03 6.18
C THR A 56 11.01 -0.36 5.95
N GLU A 57 10.83 -1.28 6.88
CA GLU A 57 11.27 -2.68 6.81
C GLU A 57 10.43 -3.52 5.82
N LEU A 58 9.17 -3.14 5.56
CA LEU A 58 8.29 -3.76 4.57
C LEU A 58 8.38 -3.08 3.20
N LEU A 59 9.07 -1.94 3.11
CA LEU A 59 9.54 -1.36 1.86
C LEU A 59 10.76 -2.17 1.38
N GLU A 60 10.63 -3.49 1.20
CA GLU A 60 11.66 -4.31 0.57
C GLU A 60 12.00 -3.69 -0.79
N LYS A 61 13.17 -3.05 -0.85
CA LYS A 61 13.84 -2.48 -2.03
C LYS A 61 12.88 -2.27 -3.19
N ASP A 62 12.05 -1.24 -3.10
CA ASP A 62 11.11 -0.87 -4.16
C ASP A 62 11.92 -0.43 -5.40
N ALA A 63 12.40 -1.40 -6.17
CA ALA A 63 13.08 -1.22 -7.45
C ALA A 63 12.07 -1.12 -8.61
N ARG A 64 10.76 -1.14 -8.31
CA ARG A 64 9.72 -1.04 -9.33
C ARG A 64 9.69 0.39 -9.90
N ARG A 65 9.25 0.50 -11.16
CA ARG A 65 9.28 1.74 -11.96
C ARG A 65 8.58 2.96 -11.33
N HIS A 66 7.76 2.76 -10.30
CA HIS A 66 6.99 3.82 -9.65
C HIS A 66 7.42 4.10 -8.20
N SER A 67 8.55 3.53 -7.77
CA SER A 67 9.04 3.72 -6.42
C SER A 67 9.35 5.18 -6.12
N ILE A 68 9.13 5.57 -4.87
CA ILE A 68 9.46 6.92 -4.38
C ILE A 68 10.98 7.14 -4.38
N ALA A 69 11.78 6.08 -4.17
CA ALA A 69 13.23 6.11 -4.29
C ALA A 69 13.71 6.59 -5.68
N ARG A 70 13.07 6.16 -6.78
CA ARG A 70 13.40 6.66 -8.13
C ARG A 70 12.98 8.12 -8.37
N ARG A 71 11.99 8.63 -7.64
CA ARG A 71 11.53 10.03 -7.74
C ARG A 71 12.39 10.99 -6.91
N LEU A 72 12.96 10.51 -5.80
CA LEU A 72 13.85 11.27 -4.93
C LEU A 72 15.33 11.20 -5.36
N CYS A 73 15.76 10.16 -6.07
CA CYS A 73 17.05 10.17 -6.78
C CYS A 73 16.96 11.14 -7.97
N LYS A 74 17.16 12.43 -7.71
CA LYS A 74 17.53 13.40 -8.75
C LYS A 74 19.03 13.38 -9.03
N ASP A 75 19.82 12.79 -8.12
CA ASP A 75 21.29 12.88 -8.12
C ASP A 75 22.04 11.54 -7.98
N CYS A 76 21.36 10.38 -8.05
CA CYS A 76 22.06 9.09 -8.01
C CYS A 76 22.68 8.82 -9.38
N SER A 77 23.93 9.28 -9.56
CA SER A 77 24.74 8.89 -10.71
C SER A 77 24.83 7.36 -10.73
N ILE A 78 24.80 6.82 -11.95
CA ILE A 78 24.84 5.38 -12.22
C ILE A 78 26.19 4.75 -11.79
N ASP A 79 27.15 5.57 -11.32
CA ASP A 79 28.55 5.19 -11.10
C ASP A 79 28.88 4.61 -9.72
N ASP A 80 27.96 4.64 -8.75
CA ASP A 80 28.22 4.10 -7.39
C ASP A 80 27.80 2.61 -7.21
N LEU A 81 27.68 1.88 -8.31
CA LEU A 81 27.43 0.44 -8.34
C LEU A 81 28.68 -0.30 -8.84
N ASN A 82 29.76 -0.27 -8.06
CA ASN A 82 30.83 -1.26 -8.14
C ASN A 82 31.27 -1.68 -6.74
#